data_AF-A0A962YWS1-F1
#
_entry.id   AF-A0A962YWS1-F1
#
_cell.length_a   1.000
_cell.length_b   1.000
_cell.length_c   1.000
_cell.angle_alpha   90.00
_cell.angle_beta   90.00
_cell.angle_gamma   90.00
#
_symmetry.space_group_name_H-M   'P 1'
#
loop_
_entity.id
_entity.type
_entity.pdbx_description
1 polymer ?
#
loop_
_entity_poly.entity_id
_entity_poly.type
_entity_poly.pdbx_seq_one_letter_code
_entity_poly.pdbx_strand_id
1 'polypeptide(L)'
;MPNQSNDQKPPEQEHSHTSSNNPNQIFFKHSEKRAAKDKKIMDEINPLNINDNPKLISDIKTINDILSNKDCITKQLEKLEKLLQDEKSKRTDSNSEKKLLSAVLYQWAMQHGFTKVIKLKKILSREDFQKLLSQGLLVKDCSLELGIHGEWSHIIQWLIIAEASQQQEFQLHHKPVELYTIMGNLNYVDHNSKSDNTLWDKLFDRMYRNTDHSEGQLDFRSPENLMNKLRYSGKEQFPLLGNKLDNRHKKRVGNRFSFKIEKLFDDKPQDIKRKLPRTF
;
A
#
# COMPACT_ATOMS: atom_id res chain seq x y z
N MET A 1 -55.89 -42.30 56.19
CA MET A 1 -54.62 -41.61 56.49
C MET A 1 -53.65 -41.94 55.38
N PRO A 2 -53.18 -40.95 54.60
CA PRO A 2 -52.61 -41.16 53.27
C PRO A 2 -51.11 -41.46 53.33
N ASN A 3 -50.65 -42.43 52.53
CA ASN A 3 -49.24 -42.65 52.26
C ASN A 3 -48.86 -41.90 50.98
N GLN A 4 -48.04 -40.87 51.13
CA GLN A 4 -47.51 -40.06 50.03
C GLN A 4 -46.37 -40.82 49.34
N SER A 5 -46.51 -41.00 48.03
CA SER A 5 -45.47 -41.47 47.11
C SER A 5 -44.50 -40.33 46.81
N ASN A 6 -43.22 -40.51 47.16
CA ASN A 6 -42.13 -39.62 46.76
C ASN A 6 -41.53 -40.10 45.43
N ASP A 7 -41.75 -39.31 44.37
CA ASP A 7 -41.02 -39.38 43.11
C ASP A 7 -39.60 -38.81 43.30
N GLN A 8 -38.58 -39.65 43.13
CA GLN A 8 -37.19 -39.20 42.98
C GLN A 8 -36.81 -39.19 41.49
N LYS A 9 -36.67 -37.98 40.94
CA LYS A 9 -36.10 -37.71 39.62
C LYS A 9 -34.55 -37.71 39.74
N PRO A 10 -33.80 -38.38 38.86
CA PRO A 10 -32.33 -38.35 38.90
C PRO A 10 -31.77 -37.00 38.42
N PRO A 11 -30.58 -36.57 38.91
CA PRO A 11 -30.00 -35.28 38.57
C PRO A 11 -29.44 -35.25 37.15
N GLU A 12 -29.68 -34.13 36.46
CA GLU A 12 -29.17 -33.78 35.14
C GLU A 12 -27.64 -33.67 35.17
N GLN A 13 -26.97 -34.34 34.22
CA GLN A 13 -25.53 -34.21 33.98
C GLN A 13 -25.27 -32.89 33.26
N GLU A 14 -24.56 -31.97 33.92
CA GLU A 14 -24.01 -30.77 33.30
C GLU A 14 -22.87 -31.17 32.33
N HIS A 15 -23.16 -31.09 31.03
CA HIS A 15 -22.14 -31.14 29.99
C HIS A 15 -21.32 -29.84 30.02
N SER A 16 -20.15 -29.89 30.66
CA SER A 16 -19.12 -28.86 30.57
C SER A 16 -18.49 -28.88 29.17
N HIS A 17 -18.92 -27.98 28.29
CA HIS A 17 -18.21 -27.68 27.05
C HIS A 17 -16.96 -26.84 27.35
N THR A 18 -15.86 -27.48 27.73
CA THR A 18 -14.54 -26.86 27.66
C THR A 18 -14.08 -26.82 26.22
N SER A 19 -14.40 -25.74 25.51
CA SER A 19 -13.77 -25.42 24.23
C SER A 19 -12.33 -24.96 24.51
N SER A 20 -11.40 -25.91 24.57
CA SER A 20 -9.98 -25.62 24.73
C SER A 20 -9.44 -25.03 23.42
N ASN A 21 -9.59 -23.72 23.25
CA ASN A 21 -8.82 -22.98 22.24
C ASN A 21 -7.36 -22.92 22.71
N ASN A 22 -6.61 -23.95 22.35
CA ASN A 22 -5.18 -24.04 22.61
C ASN A 22 -4.45 -22.94 21.80
N PRO A 23 -3.86 -21.90 22.44
CA PRO A 23 -3.23 -20.77 21.75
C PRO A 23 -2.13 -21.21 20.77
N ASN A 24 -1.50 -22.36 21.05
CA ASN A 24 -0.45 -22.92 20.21
C ASN A 24 -0.97 -23.40 18.85
N GLN A 25 -2.21 -23.92 18.74
CA GLN A 25 -2.76 -24.34 17.44
C GLN A 25 -3.05 -23.15 16.51
N ILE A 26 -3.36 -21.98 17.07
CA ILE A 26 -3.59 -20.74 16.29
C ILE A 26 -2.25 -20.24 15.74
N PHE A 27 -1.19 -20.26 16.54
CA PHE A 27 0.15 -19.87 16.11
C PHE A 27 0.70 -20.74 14.97
N PHE A 28 0.57 -22.08 15.06
CA PHE A 28 1.04 -22.99 14.01
C PHE A 28 0.27 -22.83 12.68
N LYS A 29 -1.05 -22.58 12.72
CA LYS A 29 -1.85 -22.34 11.51
C LYS A 29 -1.52 -21.01 10.82
N HIS A 30 -1.10 -19.99 11.57
CA HIS A 30 -0.65 -18.72 10.99
C HIS A 30 0.73 -18.84 10.32
N SER A 31 1.65 -19.64 10.88
CA SER A 31 2.97 -19.87 10.27
C SER A 31 2.90 -20.68 8.97
N GLU A 32 2.05 -21.70 8.90
CA GLU A 32 1.90 -22.52 7.67
C GLU A 32 1.26 -21.74 6.51
N LYS A 33 0.25 -20.92 6.79
CA LYS A 33 -0.36 -20.03 5.79
C LYS A 33 0.60 -18.97 5.28
N ARG A 34 1.47 -18.45 6.15
CA ARG A 34 2.53 -17.51 5.78
C ARG A 34 3.56 -18.18 4.88
N ALA A 35 4.07 -19.35 5.28
CA ALA A 35 5.01 -20.14 4.48
C ALA A 35 4.45 -20.51 3.08
N ALA A 36 3.16 -20.84 2.97
CA ALA A 36 2.52 -21.12 1.68
C ALA A 36 2.39 -19.86 0.80
N LYS A 37 2.11 -18.70 1.38
CA LYS A 37 2.04 -17.41 0.68
C LYS A 37 3.43 -16.97 0.19
N ASP A 38 4.45 -17.13 1.04
CA ASP A 38 5.84 -16.82 0.72
C ASP A 38 6.39 -17.77 -0.35
N LYS A 39 6.06 -19.06 -0.28
CA LYS A 39 6.38 -20.04 -1.32
C LYS A 39 5.75 -19.67 -2.65
N LYS A 40 4.47 -19.29 -2.67
CA LYS A 40 3.79 -18.86 -3.90
C LYS A 40 4.45 -17.62 -4.53
N ILE A 41 4.82 -16.64 -3.70
CA ILE A 41 5.50 -15.42 -4.17
C ILE A 41 6.91 -15.76 -4.67
N MET A 42 7.63 -16.64 -3.98
CA MET A 42 8.94 -17.14 -4.40
C MET A 42 8.88 -17.94 -5.70
N ASP A 43 7.86 -18.78 -5.88
CA ASP A 43 7.62 -19.51 -7.12
C ASP A 43 7.27 -18.55 -8.27
N GLU A 44 6.54 -17.47 -7.99
CA GLU A 44 6.29 -16.36 -8.93
C GLU A 44 7.57 -15.55 -9.24
N ILE A 45 8.58 -15.57 -8.36
CA ILE A 45 9.85 -14.81 -8.44
C ILE A 45 10.99 -15.69 -8.99
N ASN A 46 10.86 -17.01 -8.97
CA ASN A 46 11.89 -17.96 -9.39
C ASN A 46 12.41 -17.82 -10.85
N PRO A 47 11.64 -17.33 -11.86
CA PRO A 47 12.18 -17.13 -13.21
C PRO A 47 13.03 -15.85 -13.36
N LEU A 48 13.31 -15.11 -12.28
CA LEU A 48 13.92 -13.77 -12.32
C LEU A 48 15.39 -13.70 -12.81
N ASN A 49 16.11 -14.82 -12.98
CA ASN A 49 17.59 -14.80 -13.09
C ASN A 49 18.28 -14.03 -11.92
N ILE A 50 17.52 -13.74 -10.86
CA ILE A 50 17.98 -13.12 -9.59
C ILE A 50 18.53 -14.20 -8.65
N ASN A 51 18.45 -15.48 -9.05
CA ASN A 51 19.00 -16.61 -8.31
C ASN A 51 20.51 -16.48 -8.05
N ASP A 52 21.22 -15.67 -8.84
CA ASP A 52 22.64 -15.35 -8.64
C ASP A 52 22.89 -14.23 -7.60
N ASN A 53 21.84 -13.61 -7.07
CA ASN A 53 21.93 -12.56 -6.04
C ASN A 53 21.07 -12.88 -4.80
N PRO A 54 21.57 -13.75 -3.89
CA PRO A 54 20.83 -14.16 -2.70
C PRO A 54 20.49 -13.00 -1.76
N LYS A 55 21.29 -11.92 -1.75
CA LYS A 55 21.00 -10.71 -0.96
C LYS A 55 19.76 -9.99 -1.50
N LEU A 56 19.65 -9.84 -2.81
CA LEU A 56 18.48 -9.22 -3.43
C LEU A 56 17.21 -10.04 -3.19
N ILE A 57 17.29 -11.37 -3.26
CA ILE A 57 16.17 -12.27 -2.92
C ILE A 57 15.72 -12.06 -1.47
N SER A 58 16.68 -11.98 -0.55
CA SER A 58 16.42 -11.72 0.87
C SER A 58 15.74 -10.37 1.06
N ASP A 59 16.22 -9.31 0.41
CA ASP A 59 15.61 -7.97 0.51
C ASP A 59 14.19 -7.93 -0.06
N ILE A 60 13.92 -8.64 -1.15
CA ILE A 60 12.58 -8.75 -1.73
C ILE A 60 11.63 -9.47 -0.77
N LYS A 61 12.08 -10.54 -0.09
CA LYS A 61 11.31 -11.21 0.98
C LYS A 61 10.99 -10.24 2.10
N THR A 62 12.01 -9.52 2.58
CA THR A 62 11.85 -8.56 3.67
C THR A 62 10.88 -7.44 3.30
N ILE A 63 10.96 -6.88 2.08
CA ILE A 63 9.97 -5.90 1.59
C ILE A 63 8.56 -6.48 1.59
N ASN A 64 8.41 -7.72 1.10
CA ASN A 64 7.12 -8.40 1.09
C ASN A 64 6.56 -8.61 2.51
N ASP A 65 7.41 -8.99 3.45
CA ASP A 65 7.07 -9.14 4.86
C ASP A 65 6.64 -7.82 5.49
N ILE A 66 7.38 -6.73 5.25
CA ILE A 66 7.03 -5.39 5.72
C ILE A 66 5.65 -4.99 5.18
N LEU A 67 5.45 -5.05 3.86
CA LEU A 67 4.21 -4.57 3.21
C LEU A 67 3.00 -5.50 3.42
N SER A 68 3.23 -6.71 3.94
CA SER A 68 2.16 -7.62 4.37
C SER A 68 1.85 -7.53 5.87
N ASN A 69 2.67 -6.82 6.65
CA ASN A 69 2.53 -6.72 8.10
C ASN A 69 1.82 -5.41 8.50
N LYS A 70 0.53 -5.52 8.82
CA LYS A 70 -0.32 -4.39 9.23
C LYS A 70 0.24 -3.62 10.42
N ASP A 71 0.82 -4.30 11.41
CA ASP A 71 1.32 -3.66 12.63
C ASP A 71 2.61 -2.89 12.34
N CYS A 72 3.52 -3.49 11.57
CA CYS A 72 4.74 -2.82 11.12
C CYS A 72 4.41 -1.53 10.35
N ILE A 73 3.47 -1.61 9.40
CA ILE A 73 3.01 -0.47 8.61
C ILE A 73 2.39 0.60 9.50
N THR A 74 1.49 0.20 10.40
CA THR A 74 0.81 1.11 11.32
C THR A 74 1.84 1.88 12.16
N LYS A 75 2.84 1.19 12.71
CA LYS A 75 3.94 1.81 13.45
C LYS A 75 4.75 2.82 12.62
N GLN A 76 5.05 2.53 11.35
CA GLN A 76 5.76 3.51 10.51
C GLN A 76 4.88 4.70 10.11
N LEU A 77 3.57 4.49 9.95
CA LEU A 77 2.62 5.58 9.70
C LEU A 77 2.45 6.49 10.92
N GLU A 78 2.50 5.95 12.15
CA GLU A 78 2.52 6.74 13.38
C GLU A 78 3.75 7.66 13.44
N LYS A 79 4.92 7.16 13.03
CA LYS A 79 6.11 8.01 12.90
C LYS A 79 5.91 9.12 11.87
N LEU A 80 5.35 8.81 10.71
CA LEU A 80 5.09 9.82 9.67
C LEU A 80 4.09 10.88 10.14
N GLU A 81 3.02 10.47 10.84
CA GLU A 81 2.06 11.38 11.46
C GLU A 81 2.75 12.30 12.47
N LYS A 82 3.59 11.77 13.35
CA LYS A 82 4.38 12.56 14.31
C LYS A 82 5.31 13.55 13.60
N LEU A 83 6.03 13.12 12.57
CA LEU A 83 6.90 13.99 11.76
C LEU A 83 6.09 15.14 11.14
N LEU A 84 4.88 14.88 10.67
CA LEU A 84 4.01 15.94 10.14
C LEU A 84 3.55 16.91 11.23
N GLN A 85 3.26 16.42 12.44
CA GLN A 85 2.88 17.26 13.58
C GLN A 85 4.04 18.16 14.02
N ASP A 86 5.23 17.58 14.16
CA ASP A 86 6.48 18.30 14.52
C ASP A 86 6.85 19.35 13.46
N GLU A 87 6.65 19.04 12.18
CA GLU A 87 6.93 19.98 11.10
C GLU A 87 5.83 21.05 10.94
N LYS A 88 4.58 20.73 11.33
CA LYS A 88 3.49 21.71 11.38
C LYS A 88 3.70 22.74 12.47
N SER A 89 4.15 22.34 13.66
CA SER A 89 4.35 23.26 14.79
C SER A 89 5.42 24.32 14.53
N LYS A 90 6.34 24.07 13.59
CA LYS A 90 7.38 25.01 13.16
C LYS A 90 6.90 26.03 12.12
N ARG A 91 5.69 25.87 11.57
CA ARG A 91 5.18 26.69 10.47
C ARG A 91 4.23 27.75 11.01
N THR A 92 4.46 29.01 10.62
CA THR A 92 3.66 30.16 11.06
C THR A 92 2.68 30.66 10.00
N ASP A 93 2.83 30.25 8.73
CA ASP A 93 2.00 30.71 7.60
C ASP A 93 1.13 29.59 7.00
N SER A 94 -0.11 29.93 6.65
CA SER A 94 -1.11 28.98 6.11
C SER A 94 -0.74 28.40 4.74
N ASN A 95 0.08 29.09 3.95
CA ASN A 95 0.52 28.61 2.64
C ASN A 95 1.60 27.52 2.77
N SER A 96 2.49 27.61 3.76
CA SER A 96 3.44 26.53 4.04
C SER A 96 2.75 25.27 4.57
N GLU A 97 1.64 25.40 5.30
CA GLU A 97 0.84 24.24 5.72
C GLU A 97 0.27 23.44 4.54
N LYS A 98 -0.11 24.11 3.43
CA LYS A 98 -0.62 23.41 2.22
C LYS A 98 0.44 22.50 1.60
N LYS A 99 1.72 22.83 1.77
CA LYS A 99 2.87 22.08 1.23
C LYS A 99 3.52 21.17 2.27
N LEU A 100 2.97 21.06 3.48
CA LEU A 100 3.53 20.29 4.59
C LEU A 100 3.91 18.85 4.19
N LEU A 101 2.95 18.06 3.71
CA LEU A 101 3.20 16.66 3.34
C LEU A 101 4.28 16.54 2.27
N SER A 102 4.23 17.38 1.22
CA SER A 102 5.25 17.37 0.18
C SER A 102 6.63 17.75 0.72
N ALA A 103 6.71 18.71 1.64
CA ALA A 103 7.99 19.14 2.22
C ALA A 103 8.61 18.00 3.05
N VAL A 104 7.82 17.37 3.92
CA VAL A 104 8.27 16.23 4.74
C VAL A 104 8.74 15.07 3.86
N LEU A 105 7.93 14.66 2.87
CA LEU A 105 8.30 13.53 2.00
C LEU A 105 9.51 13.84 1.13
N TYR A 106 9.70 15.08 0.69
CA TYR A 106 10.88 15.47 -0.08
C TYR A 106 12.15 15.47 0.78
N GLN A 107 12.08 16.04 1.98
CA GLN A 107 13.19 16.04 2.91
C GLN A 107 13.57 14.60 3.30
N TRP A 108 12.58 13.77 3.62
CA TRP A 108 12.79 12.35 3.89
C TRP A 108 13.49 11.64 2.72
N ALA A 109 13.03 11.87 1.48
CA ALA A 109 13.63 11.25 0.30
C ALA A 109 15.12 11.62 0.15
N MET A 110 15.47 12.89 0.35
CA MET A 110 16.87 13.33 0.26
C MET A 110 17.73 12.73 1.37
N GLN A 111 17.20 12.64 2.60
CA GLN A 111 17.89 12.00 3.73
C GLN A 111 18.17 10.52 3.50
N HIS A 112 17.32 9.85 2.71
CA HIS A 112 17.47 8.44 2.34
C HIS A 112 18.24 8.22 1.03
N GLY A 113 18.87 9.26 0.50
CA GLY A 113 19.76 9.19 -0.66
C GLY A 113 19.06 9.16 -2.02
N PHE A 114 17.74 9.34 -2.08
CA PHE A 114 17.06 9.52 -3.37
C PHE A 114 17.52 10.83 -4.02
N THR A 115 17.71 10.82 -5.34
CA THR A 115 18.28 11.95 -6.08
C THR A 115 17.31 13.13 -6.13
N LYS A 116 16.03 12.84 -6.41
CA LYS A 116 14.97 13.85 -6.55
C LYS A 116 13.60 13.21 -6.51
N VAL A 117 12.59 13.94 -6.05
CA VAL A 117 11.19 13.58 -6.25
C VAL A 117 10.64 14.28 -7.51
N ILE A 118 10.19 13.51 -8.49
CA ILE A 118 9.70 14.02 -9.77
C ILE A 118 8.20 13.81 -9.93
N LYS A 119 7.54 14.78 -10.57
CA LYS A 119 6.12 14.71 -10.90
C LYS A 119 5.98 14.33 -12.37
N LEU A 120 5.29 13.23 -12.66
CA LEU A 120 4.97 12.85 -14.03
C LEU A 120 3.95 13.80 -14.66
N LYS A 121 4.17 14.14 -15.93
CA LYS A 121 3.23 14.92 -16.75
C LYS A 121 2.29 14.03 -17.57
N LYS A 122 2.71 12.79 -17.84
CA LYS A 122 2.00 11.77 -18.61
C LYS A 122 2.32 10.40 -18.04
N ILE A 123 1.53 9.40 -18.43
CA ILE A 123 1.89 8.00 -18.24
C ILE A 123 3.18 7.74 -19.02
N LEU A 124 4.13 7.05 -18.40
CA LEU A 124 5.41 6.71 -19.01
C LEU A 124 5.31 5.34 -19.67
N SER A 125 6.17 5.10 -20.67
CA SER A 125 6.44 3.73 -21.06
C SER A 125 7.17 3.02 -19.92
N ARG A 126 7.16 1.69 -19.96
CA ARG A 126 7.87 0.87 -18.99
C ARG A 126 9.37 1.18 -18.97
N GLU A 127 9.99 1.35 -20.13
CA GLU A 127 11.41 1.65 -20.28
C GLU A 127 11.75 3.03 -19.70
N ASP A 128 10.91 4.03 -19.98
CA ASP A 128 11.06 5.37 -19.40
C ASP A 128 10.93 5.32 -17.87
N PHE A 129 9.98 4.55 -17.35
CA PHE A 129 9.81 4.39 -15.90
C PHE A 129 11.02 3.69 -15.26
N GLN A 130 11.48 2.57 -15.83
CA GLN A 130 12.69 1.85 -15.38
C GLN A 130 13.92 2.75 -15.40
N LYS A 131 14.08 3.60 -16.42
CA LYS A 131 15.18 4.58 -16.50
C LYS A 131 15.13 5.60 -15.37
N LEU A 132 13.96 6.01 -14.90
CA LEU A 132 13.84 6.90 -13.75
C LEU A 132 14.20 6.17 -12.44
N LEU A 133 13.74 4.93 -12.29
CA LEU A 133 14.09 4.09 -11.15
C LEU A 133 15.62 3.91 -11.05
N SER A 134 16.28 3.58 -12.16
CA SER A 134 17.73 3.35 -12.20
C SER A 134 18.58 4.60 -11.95
N GLN A 135 17.96 5.79 -11.98
CA GLN A 135 18.59 7.06 -11.62
C GLN A 135 18.33 7.46 -10.15
N GLY A 136 17.64 6.61 -9.38
CA GLY A 136 17.22 6.93 -8.01
C GLY A 136 16.20 8.07 -7.94
N LEU A 137 15.44 8.31 -9.02
CA LEU A 137 14.43 9.37 -9.09
C LEU A 137 13.10 8.86 -8.57
N LEU A 138 12.70 9.35 -7.40
CA LEU A 138 11.44 8.96 -6.78
C LEU A 138 10.27 9.59 -7.54
N VAL A 139 9.37 8.77 -8.05
CA VAL A 139 8.29 9.21 -8.92
C VAL A 139 7.01 9.44 -8.12
N LYS A 140 6.33 10.57 -8.35
CA LYS A 140 4.94 10.74 -7.92
C LYS A 140 3.99 10.08 -8.91
N ASP A 141 3.02 9.39 -8.34
CA ASP A 141 2.05 8.66 -9.11
C ASP A 141 1.21 9.61 -9.97
N CYS A 142 0.94 9.17 -11.20
CA CYS A 142 0.27 9.99 -12.18
C CYS A 142 -1.16 10.26 -11.72
N SER A 143 -1.54 11.53 -11.58
CA SER A 143 -2.91 11.89 -11.22
C SER A 143 -3.90 11.72 -12.38
N LEU A 144 -3.49 11.21 -13.54
CA LEU A 144 -4.31 11.14 -14.75
C LEU A 144 -5.13 9.85 -14.83
N GLU A 145 -4.61 8.71 -14.35
CA GLU A 145 -5.34 7.43 -14.33
C GLU A 145 -6.23 7.33 -13.10
N LEU A 146 -7.49 7.76 -13.23
CA LEU A 146 -8.61 7.57 -12.29
C LEU A 146 -8.40 7.98 -10.81
N GLY A 147 -7.19 8.29 -10.33
CA GLY A 147 -6.90 8.87 -9.03
C GLY A 147 -7.11 7.90 -7.88
N ILE A 148 -7.16 6.60 -8.17
CA ILE A 148 -7.67 5.60 -7.22
C ILE A 148 -6.76 5.53 -5.99
N HIS A 149 -5.44 5.54 -6.18
CA HIS A 149 -4.45 5.48 -5.11
C HIS A 149 -3.71 6.82 -4.83
N GLY A 150 -4.00 7.93 -5.52
CA GLY A 150 -3.39 9.23 -5.18
C GLY A 150 -1.90 9.37 -5.58
N GLU A 151 -1.29 10.55 -5.34
CA GLU A 151 0.04 10.91 -5.88
C GLU A 151 1.25 10.44 -5.06
N TRP A 152 1.00 9.95 -3.85
CA TRP A 152 2.02 9.73 -2.83
C TRP A 152 2.12 8.29 -2.37
N SER A 153 1.35 7.37 -2.96
CA SER A 153 1.25 5.98 -2.53
C SER A 153 2.59 5.28 -2.52
N HIS A 154 3.27 5.22 -3.66
CA HIS A 154 4.55 4.51 -3.75
C HIS A 154 5.64 5.20 -2.92
N ILE A 155 5.62 6.53 -2.83
CA ILE A 155 6.53 7.29 -1.97
C ILE A 155 6.34 6.89 -0.50
N ILE A 156 5.10 6.75 -0.04
CA ILE A 156 4.79 6.33 1.33
C ILE A 156 5.15 4.86 1.55
N GLN A 157 4.94 3.96 0.58
CA GLN A 157 5.41 2.57 0.66
C GLN A 157 6.94 2.52 0.87
N TRP A 158 7.70 3.32 0.11
CA TRP A 158 9.16 3.40 0.28
C TRP A 158 9.57 3.99 1.62
N LEU A 159 8.84 4.96 2.13
CA LEU A 159 9.03 5.48 3.49
C LEU A 159 8.86 4.38 4.53
N ILE A 160 7.77 3.62 4.44
CA ILE A 160 7.51 2.51 5.35
C ILE A 160 8.66 1.50 5.31
N ILE A 161 9.11 1.10 4.11
CA ILE A 161 10.21 0.15 3.95
C ILE A 161 11.50 0.68 4.58
N ALA A 162 11.87 1.93 4.28
CA ALA A 162 13.08 2.53 4.81
C ALA A 162 13.07 2.60 6.34
N GLU A 163 11.97 3.05 6.92
CA GLU A 163 11.81 3.20 8.37
C GLU A 163 11.72 1.85 9.10
N ALA A 164 11.08 0.85 8.48
CA ALA A 164 11.03 -0.51 9.00
C ALA A 164 12.42 -1.17 8.93
N SER A 165 13.20 -0.93 7.87
CA SER A 165 14.52 -1.55 7.68
C SER A 165 15.58 -1.17 8.72
N GLN A 166 15.32 -0.11 9.49
CA GLN A 166 16.16 0.25 10.65
C GLN A 166 15.94 -0.68 11.86
N GLN A 167 14.91 -1.53 11.82
CA GLN A 167 14.61 -2.52 12.86
C GLN A 167 15.32 -3.83 12.54
N GLN A 168 15.92 -4.46 13.55
CA GLN A 168 16.72 -5.68 13.38
C GLN A 168 15.95 -6.81 12.66
N GLU A 169 14.64 -6.93 12.89
CA GLU A 169 13.79 -7.95 12.28
C GLU A 169 13.52 -7.74 10.77
N PHE A 170 13.67 -6.51 10.27
CA PHE A 170 13.39 -6.13 8.88
C PHE A 170 14.63 -5.59 8.16
N GLN A 171 15.82 -5.93 8.63
CA GLN A 171 17.06 -5.42 8.08
C GLN A 171 17.22 -5.80 6.61
N LEU A 172 17.48 -4.80 5.77
CA LEU A 172 17.82 -4.98 4.36
C LEU A 172 19.35 -5.05 4.19
N HIS A 173 19.81 -5.84 3.22
CA HIS A 173 21.21 -5.89 2.79
C HIS A 173 21.61 -4.66 1.98
N HIS A 174 20.67 -4.11 1.19
CA HIS A 174 20.87 -2.90 0.42
C HIS A 174 20.05 -1.74 1.02
N LYS A 175 20.53 -0.52 0.84
CA LYS A 175 19.74 0.67 1.21
C LYS A 175 18.49 0.76 0.33
N PRO A 176 17.39 1.38 0.81
CA PRO A 176 16.16 1.53 0.02
C PRO A 176 16.38 2.14 -1.37
N VAL A 177 17.22 3.18 -1.49
CA VAL A 177 17.55 3.80 -2.78
C VAL A 177 18.37 2.88 -3.71
N GLU A 178 19.22 2.02 -3.15
CA GLU A 178 19.97 1.03 -3.92
C GLU A 178 19.03 -0.03 -4.48
N LEU A 179 18.08 -0.53 -3.67
CA LEU A 179 17.03 -1.45 -4.13
C LEU A 179 16.15 -0.82 -5.21
N TYR A 180 15.74 0.42 -5.01
CA TYR A 180 14.99 1.20 -6.00
C TYR A 180 15.73 1.26 -7.34
N THR A 181 17.04 1.54 -7.29
CA THR A 181 17.92 1.62 -8.46
C THR A 181 18.12 0.27 -9.13
N ILE A 182 18.35 -0.79 -8.34
CA ILE A 182 18.48 -2.16 -8.84
C ILE A 182 17.21 -2.55 -9.60
N MET A 183 16.02 -2.29 -9.05
CA MET A 183 14.77 -2.60 -9.73
C MET A 183 14.59 -1.87 -11.07
N GLY A 184 15.10 -0.64 -11.20
CA GLY A 184 15.14 0.05 -12.48
C GLY A 184 16.05 -0.60 -13.53
N ASN A 185 17.10 -1.29 -13.09
CA ASN A 185 18.04 -1.99 -13.97
C ASN A 185 17.64 -3.44 -14.27
N LEU A 186 16.62 -3.97 -13.58
CA LEU A 186 16.11 -5.32 -13.85
C LEU A 186 15.20 -5.29 -15.08
N ASN A 187 15.66 -5.87 -16.18
CA ASN A 187 14.83 -6.20 -17.34
C ASN A 187 14.00 -7.46 -17.09
N TYR A 188 13.16 -7.46 -16.06
CA TYR A 188 12.32 -8.61 -15.73
C TYR A 188 10.89 -8.46 -16.23
N VAL A 189 10.45 -9.40 -17.08
CA VAL A 189 9.04 -9.61 -17.41
C VAL A 189 8.65 -11.01 -16.96
N ASP A 190 7.57 -11.13 -16.18
CA ASP A 190 6.99 -12.44 -15.92
C ASP A 190 6.26 -12.96 -17.17
N HIS A 191 6.96 -13.72 -18.00
CA HIS A 191 6.38 -14.35 -19.19
C HIS A 191 5.42 -15.50 -18.87
N ASN A 192 5.39 -15.99 -17.62
CA ASN A 192 4.49 -17.06 -17.19
C ASN A 192 3.15 -16.51 -16.69
N SER A 193 3.04 -15.23 -16.39
CA SER A 193 1.74 -14.60 -16.15
C SER A 193 1.06 -14.22 -17.46
N LYS A 194 -0.28 -14.32 -17.49
CA LYS A 194 -1.09 -13.87 -18.64
C LYS A 194 -0.99 -12.36 -18.93
N SER A 195 -0.26 -11.63 -18.08
CA SER A 195 0.09 -10.21 -18.21
C SER A 195 1.58 -10.06 -17.96
N ASP A 196 2.26 -9.14 -18.66
CA ASP A 196 3.70 -8.90 -18.52
C ASP A 196 4.05 -8.19 -17.19
N ASN A 197 3.82 -8.87 -16.06
CA ASN A 197 4.01 -8.28 -14.73
C ASN A 197 5.51 -8.16 -14.40
N THR A 198 5.92 -6.96 -14.04
CA THR A 198 7.26 -6.66 -13.54
C THR A 198 7.39 -6.99 -12.05
N LEU A 199 8.62 -6.97 -11.53
CA LEU A 199 8.85 -7.08 -10.09
C LEU A 199 8.20 -5.92 -9.32
N TRP A 200 8.17 -4.73 -9.94
CA TRP A 200 7.46 -3.56 -9.41
C TRP A 200 5.97 -3.87 -9.20
N ASP A 201 5.31 -4.44 -10.22
CA ASP A 201 3.88 -4.76 -10.15
C ASP A 201 3.56 -5.80 -9.06
N LYS A 202 4.49 -6.72 -8.81
CA LYS A 202 4.32 -7.76 -7.78
C LYS A 202 4.49 -7.23 -6.35
N LEU A 203 5.33 -6.21 -6.15
CA LEU A 203 5.71 -5.71 -4.82
C LEU A 203 5.02 -4.40 -4.44
N PHE A 204 4.76 -3.52 -5.39
CA PHE A 204 4.33 -2.14 -5.13
C PHE A 204 3.03 -1.77 -5.80
N ASP A 205 2.64 -2.47 -6.87
CA ASP A 205 1.45 -2.16 -7.67
C ASP A 205 0.54 -3.39 -7.86
N ARG A 206 0.34 -4.14 -6.77
CA ARG A 206 -0.61 -5.25 -6.80
C ARG A 206 -2.02 -4.68 -6.95
N MET A 207 -2.66 -5.02 -8.08
CA MET A 207 -4.06 -4.71 -8.32
C MET A 207 -4.92 -4.98 -7.09
N TYR A 208 -5.72 -3.99 -6.72
CA TYR A 208 -6.71 -4.06 -5.65
C TYR A 208 -7.60 -5.30 -5.83
N ARG A 209 -7.34 -6.35 -5.04
CA ARG A 209 -8.21 -7.52 -4.97
C ARG A 209 -9.25 -7.26 -3.89
N ASN A 210 -10.46 -7.00 -4.35
CA ASN A 210 -11.67 -6.81 -3.56
C ASN A 210 -12.13 -8.13 -2.90
N THR A 211 -11.23 -8.85 -2.22
CA THR A 211 -11.56 -10.10 -1.53
C THR A 211 -11.74 -9.78 -0.06
N ASP A 212 -12.99 -9.52 0.30
CA ASP A 212 -13.52 -9.24 1.63
C ASP A 212 -12.94 -8.01 2.36
N HIS A 213 -13.81 -7.03 2.60
CA HIS A 213 -13.59 -5.85 3.46
C HIS A 213 -13.26 -6.17 4.94
N SER A 214 -12.89 -7.41 5.25
CA SER A 214 -12.36 -7.76 6.56
C SER A 214 -11.00 -7.05 6.75
N GLU A 215 -10.91 -6.17 7.75
CA GLU A 215 -9.72 -5.38 8.06
C GLU A 215 -8.45 -6.22 8.37
N GLY A 216 -8.58 -7.55 8.41
CA GLY A 216 -7.51 -8.51 8.65
C GLY A 216 -6.72 -8.95 7.41
N GLN A 217 -7.10 -8.55 6.19
CA GLN A 217 -6.42 -9.00 4.95
C GLN A 217 -5.96 -7.87 4.01
N LEU A 218 -5.83 -6.62 4.49
CA LEU A 218 -5.32 -5.54 3.65
C LEU A 218 -3.85 -5.80 3.27
N ASP A 219 -3.62 -5.99 1.97
CA ASP A 219 -2.30 -6.14 1.37
C ASP A 219 -1.80 -4.77 0.91
N PHE A 220 -0.80 -4.20 1.59
CA PHE A 220 -0.30 -2.85 1.32
C PHE A 220 0.74 -2.79 0.21
N ARG A 221 0.99 -3.93 -0.46
CA ARG A 221 1.57 -3.96 -1.80
C ARG A 221 0.62 -3.42 -2.86
N SER A 222 -0.67 -3.28 -2.54
CA SER A 222 -1.62 -2.46 -3.32
C SER A 222 -1.56 -1.01 -2.83
N PRO A 223 -1.23 -0.06 -3.72
CA PRO A 223 -1.23 1.35 -3.36
C PRO A 223 -2.65 1.84 -3.02
N GLU A 224 -3.70 1.27 -3.63
CA GLU A 224 -5.10 1.59 -3.32
C GLU A 224 -5.45 1.21 -1.89
N ASN A 225 -5.05 0.01 -1.43
CA ASN A 225 -5.32 -0.44 -0.05
C ASN A 225 -4.69 0.51 0.96
N LEU A 226 -3.44 0.91 0.75
CA LEU A 226 -2.74 1.85 1.61
C LEU A 226 -3.47 3.20 1.66
N MET A 227 -3.90 3.70 0.52
CA MET A 227 -4.49 5.02 0.40
C MET A 227 -5.94 5.06 0.88
N ASN A 228 -6.67 3.96 0.73
CA ASN A 228 -7.98 3.79 1.32
C ASN A 228 -7.89 3.71 2.84
N LYS A 229 -6.92 2.95 3.39
CA LYS A 229 -6.67 2.96 4.83
C LYS A 229 -6.36 4.38 5.31
N LEU A 230 -5.44 5.09 4.70
CA LEU A 230 -5.05 6.43 5.19
C LEU A 230 -6.15 7.49 5.06
N ARG A 231 -6.98 7.45 4.02
CA ARG A 231 -8.04 8.45 3.80
C ARG A 231 -9.31 8.18 4.59
N TYR A 232 -9.65 6.92 4.82
CA TYR A 232 -10.94 6.52 5.37
C TYR A 232 -10.80 5.88 6.75
N SER A 233 -10.36 4.62 6.84
CA SER A 233 -10.39 3.87 8.11
C SER A 233 -9.30 4.27 9.11
N GLY A 234 -8.17 4.79 8.65
CA GLY A 234 -7.05 5.24 9.46
C GLY A 234 -7.07 6.73 9.79
N LYS A 235 -8.14 7.46 9.41
CA LYS A 235 -8.19 8.92 9.57
C LYS A 235 -8.26 9.35 11.04
N GLU A 236 -8.84 8.53 11.91
CA GLU A 236 -8.85 8.79 13.35
C GLU A 236 -7.47 8.57 13.97
N GLN A 237 -6.72 7.57 13.50
CA GLN A 237 -5.37 7.27 13.97
C GLN A 237 -4.32 8.23 13.40
N PHE A 238 -4.50 8.69 12.16
CA PHE A 238 -3.55 9.54 11.42
C PHE A 238 -4.26 10.80 10.88
N PRO A 239 -4.78 11.67 11.77
CA PRO A 239 -5.67 12.75 11.36
C PRO A 239 -4.99 13.77 10.45
N LEU A 240 -3.72 14.13 10.68
CA LEU A 240 -3.04 15.11 9.84
C LEU A 240 -2.69 14.51 8.48
N LEU A 241 -2.09 13.33 8.45
CA LEU A 241 -1.73 12.61 7.22
C LEU A 241 -2.96 12.33 6.36
N GLY A 242 -4.00 11.73 6.96
CA GLY A 242 -5.24 11.37 6.29
C GLY A 242 -5.93 12.59 5.67
N ASN A 243 -6.03 13.70 6.41
CA ASN A 243 -6.58 14.95 5.89
C ASN A 243 -5.75 15.55 4.74
N LYS A 244 -4.41 15.54 4.83
CA LYS A 244 -3.56 16.06 3.75
C LYS A 244 -3.70 15.23 2.47
N LEU A 245 -3.77 13.91 2.59
CA LEU A 245 -3.99 13.00 1.46
C LEU A 245 -5.39 13.16 0.85
N ASP A 246 -6.44 13.19 1.67
CA ASP A 246 -7.83 13.38 1.23
C ASP A 246 -8.02 14.73 0.51
N ASN A 247 -7.54 15.83 1.10
CA ASN A 247 -7.61 17.15 0.48
C ASN A 247 -6.89 17.19 -0.87
N ARG A 248 -5.74 16.49 -0.97
CA ARG A 248 -5.00 16.40 -2.23
C ARG A 248 -5.77 15.61 -3.27
N HIS A 249 -6.36 14.47 -2.90
CA HIS A 249 -7.17 13.65 -3.78
C HIS A 249 -8.41 14.42 -4.28
N LYS A 250 -9.17 15.06 -3.38
CA LYS A 250 -10.32 15.92 -3.71
C LYS A 250 -9.97 17.04 -4.68
N LYS A 251 -8.85 17.74 -4.47
CA LYS A 251 -8.37 18.77 -5.41
C LYS A 251 -8.13 18.21 -6.83
N ARG A 252 -7.65 16.98 -6.95
CA ARG A 252 -7.38 16.36 -8.25
C ARG A 252 -8.65 15.85 -8.93
N VAL A 253 -9.55 15.24 -8.18
CA VAL A 253 -10.85 14.79 -8.69
C VAL A 253 -11.68 16.01 -9.11
N GLY A 254 -11.78 17.04 -8.26
CA GLY A 254 -12.50 18.29 -8.57
C GLY A 254 -11.96 18.98 -9.83
N ASN A 255 -10.63 19.07 -9.98
CA ASN A 255 -10.02 19.63 -11.19
C ASN A 255 -10.26 18.79 -12.45
N ARG A 256 -10.52 17.47 -12.35
CA ARG A 256 -10.88 16.68 -13.55
C ARG A 256 -12.32 16.95 -14.00
N PHE A 257 -13.24 17.17 -13.06
CA PHE A 257 -14.60 17.57 -13.40
C PHE A 257 -14.62 18.96 -14.05
N SER A 258 -13.83 19.91 -13.55
CA SER A 258 -13.71 21.23 -14.19
C SER A 258 -13.09 21.15 -15.58
N PHE A 259 -12.03 20.34 -15.78
CA PHE A 259 -11.42 20.15 -17.12
C PHE A 259 -12.35 19.45 -18.12
N LYS A 260 -13.21 18.53 -17.66
CA LYS A 260 -14.24 17.91 -18.52
C LYS A 260 -15.32 18.92 -18.89
N ILE A 261 -15.72 19.79 -17.95
CA ILE A 261 -16.71 20.86 -18.16
C ILE A 261 -16.17 21.91 -19.12
N GLU A 262 -14.97 22.44 -18.92
CA GLU A 262 -14.35 23.43 -19.82
C GLU A 262 -14.20 22.88 -21.24
N LYS A 263 -13.76 21.62 -21.41
CA LYS A 263 -13.74 20.97 -22.74
C LYS A 263 -15.13 20.79 -23.37
N LEU A 264 -16.17 20.56 -22.57
CA LEU A 264 -17.56 20.46 -23.07
C LEU A 264 -18.11 21.80 -23.55
N PHE A 265 -17.56 22.92 -23.06
CA PHE A 265 -17.99 24.28 -23.41
C PHE A 265 -17.06 24.98 -24.42
N ASP A 266 -15.83 24.50 -24.60
CA ASP A 266 -14.90 24.95 -25.65
C ASP A 266 -15.14 24.29 -27.02
N ASP A 267 -15.87 23.16 -27.05
CA ASP A 267 -16.36 22.58 -28.30
C ASP A 267 -17.49 23.47 -28.85
N LYS A 268 -17.22 24.16 -29.96
CA LYS A 268 -18.18 25.05 -30.62
C LYS A 268 -19.54 24.32 -30.80
N PRO A 269 -20.70 25.01 -30.67
CA PRO A 269 -22.04 24.39 -30.66
C PRO A 269 -22.44 23.54 -31.88
N GLN A 270 -21.59 23.40 -32.88
CA GLN A 270 -21.90 22.70 -34.12
C GLN A 270 -21.56 21.20 -34.09
N ASP A 271 -20.80 20.70 -33.09
CA ASP A 271 -20.37 19.29 -33.05
C ASP A 271 -21.13 18.39 -32.04
N ILE A 272 -22.08 18.93 -31.26
CA ILE A 272 -22.83 18.19 -30.21
C ILE A 272 -24.04 17.42 -30.79
N LYS A 273 -23.92 16.79 -31.96
CA LYS A 273 -24.96 15.87 -32.48
C LYS A 273 -24.54 14.42 -32.64
N ARG A 274 -23.30 14.04 -32.32
CA ARG A 274 -22.88 12.64 -32.37
C ARG A 274 -21.85 12.32 -31.30
N LYS A 275 -22.32 11.88 -30.13
CA LYS A 275 -21.65 10.89 -29.24
C LYS A 275 -22.41 10.81 -27.91
N LEU A 276 -23.53 10.09 -27.90
CA LEU A 276 -23.95 9.38 -26.69
C LEU A 276 -23.63 7.89 -26.95
N PRO A 277 -22.82 7.23 -26.10
CA PRO A 277 -22.64 5.80 -26.20
C PRO A 277 -23.95 5.11 -25.82
N ARG A 278 -24.39 4.16 -26.66
CA ARG A 278 -25.43 3.21 -26.31
C ARG A 278 -24.93 2.35 -25.15
N THR A 279 -25.73 2.31 -24.10
CA THR A 279 -25.59 1.43 -22.94
C THR A 279 -25.53 -0.04 -23.36
N PHE A 280 -24.60 -0.78 -22.76
CA PHE A 280 -24.74 -2.19 -22.41
C PHE A 280 -24.39 -2.32 -20.93
#